data_AF-A0A6H9SKX0-F1
#
_entry.id   AF-A0A6H9SKX0-F1
#
_cell.length_a   1.000
_cell.length_b   1.000
_cell.length_c   1.000
_cell.angle_alpha   90.00
_cell.angle_beta   90.00
_cell.angle_gamma   90.00
#
_symmetry.space_group_name_H-M   'P 1'
#
loop_
_entity.id
_entity.type
_entity.pdbx_description
1 polymer ?
#
loop_
_entity_poly.entity_id
_entity_poly.type
_entity_poly.pdbx_seq_one_letter_code
_entity_poly.pdbx_strand_id
1 'polypeptide(L)'
;ISLSAKAAGEGLELLREHLKACMGYEQTSESSFSARRRHLEALRHASAALEHGRAQLTLAGAGELLAEDLRQAQHSLGEITGAFSSDDLLGRIFSSFCIGK
;
A
#
# COMPACT_ATOMS: atom_id res chain seq x y z
N ILE A 1 5.03 -28.46 -25.72
CA ILE A 1 5.63 -27.15 -26.08
C ILE A 1 7.03 -27.43 -26.62
N SER A 2 7.26 -27.28 -27.92
CA SER A 2 8.60 -27.40 -28.53
C SER A 2 9.21 -26.01 -28.69
N LEU A 3 10.41 -25.81 -28.16
CA LEU A 3 11.11 -24.53 -28.13
C LEU A 3 12.49 -24.68 -28.75
N SER A 4 12.87 -23.77 -29.66
CA SER A 4 14.20 -23.71 -30.24
C SER A 4 14.82 -22.32 -30.05
N ALA A 5 15.88 -22.25 -29.23
CA ALA A 5 16.65 -21.01 -29.04
C ALA A 5 17.60 -20.69 -30.21
N LYS A 6 17.80 -21.65 -31.13
CA LYS A 6 18.80 -21.58 -32.21
C LYS A 6 18.21 -21.16 -33.56
N ALA A 7 16.93 -21.46 -33.79
CA ALA A 7 16.22 -21.12 -35.02
C ALA A 7 15.18 -20.03 -34.73
N ALA A 8 15.46 -18.81 -35.19
CA ALA A 8 14.51 -17.71 -35.42
C ALA A 8 13.29 -17.58 -34.46
N GLY A 9 13.48 -17.71 -33.15
CA GLY A 9 12.42 -17.44 -32.17
C GLY A 9 11.20 -18.38 -32.23
N GLU A 10 11.30 -19.53 -32.91
CA GLU A 10 10.21 -20.50 -33.00
C GLU A 10 9.84 -21.03 -31.60
N GLY A 11 8.56 -20.86 -31.25
CA GLY A 11 7.99 -21.28 -29.97
C GLY A 11 8.07 -20.24 -28.86
N LEU A 12 8.77 -19.11 -29.04
CA LEU A 12 8.86 -18.08 -28.00
C LEU A 12 7.48 -17.46 -27.69
N GLU A 13 6.64 -17.29 -28.70
CA GLU A 13 5.28 -16.77 -28.51
C GLU A 13 4.39 -17.76 -27.76
N LEU A 14 4.49 -19.06 -28.09
CA LEU A 14 3.80 -20.13 -27.38
C LEU A 14 4.24 -20.20 -25.90
N LEU A 15 5.53 -20.00 -25.62
CA LEU A 15 6.02 -19.90 -24.25
C LEU A 15 5.46 -18.66 -23.54
N ARG A 16 5.40 -17.51 -24.23
CA ARG A 16 4.83 -16.28 -23.66
C ARG A 16 3.35 -16.45 -23.33
N GLU A 17 2.55 -17.03 -24.22
CA GLU A 17 1.14 -17.32 -23.98
C GLU A 17 0.95 -18.33 -22.85
N HIS A 18 1.75 -19.40 -22.84
CA HIS A 18 1.69 -20.39 -21.77
C HIS A 18 2.03 -19.79 -20.40
N LEU A 19 3.06 -18.94 -20.33
CA LEU A 19 3.42 -18.24 -19.10
C LEU A 19 2.32 -17.28 -18.65
N LYS A 20 1.72 -16.51 -19.57
CA LYS A 20 0.57 -15.63 -19.28
C LYS A 20 -0.61 -16.42 -18.71
N ALA A 21 -0.91 -17.59 -19.28
CA ALA A 21 -1.98 -18.46 -18.78
C ALA A 21 -1.67 -19.03 -17.39
N CYS A 22 -0.44 -19.52 -17.17
CA CYS A 22 -0.01 -20.09 -15.89
C CYS A 22 -0.01 -19.06 -14.75
N MET A 23 0.32 -17.80 -15.04
CA MET A 23 0.36 -16.74 -14.03
C MET A 23 -1.01 -16.06 -13.82
N GLY A 24 -2.07 -16.51 -14.50
CA GLY A 24 -3.39 -15.88 -14.43
C GLY A 24 -3.38 -14.44 -14.91
N TYR A 25 -2.59 -14.13 -15.94
CA TYR A 25 -2.50 -12.78 -16.48
C TYR A 25 -3.81 -12.40 -17.18
N GLU A 26 -4.69 -11.71 -16.46
CA GLU A 26 -5.81 -10.99 -17.04
C GLU A 26 -5.36 -9.57 -17.38
N GLN A 27 -5.61 -9.14 -18.62
CA GLN A 27 -5.30 -7.80 -19.07
C GLN A 27 -6.36 -6.84 -18.51
N THR A 28 -6.26 -6.52 -17.21
CA THR A 28 -7.12 -5.52 -16.59
C THR A 28 -6.75 -4.13 -17.09
N SER A 29 -7.71 -3.44 -17.70
CA SER A 29 -7.59 -2.06 -18.18
C SER A 29 -7.53 -1.01 -17.08
N GLU A 30 -7.71 -1.41 -15.81
CA GLU A 30 -7.47 -0.54 -14.68
C GLU A 30 -5.98 -0.50 -14.34
N SER A 31 -5.51 0.69 -13.95
CA SER A 31 -4.16 0.88 -13.43
C SER A 31 -3.96 -0.08 -12.26
N SER A 32 -3.31 -1.22 -12.51
CA SER A 32 -2.96 -2.18 -11.48
C SER A 32 -2.06 -1.46 -10.49
N PHE A 33 -2.66 -1.01 -9.38
CA PHE A 33 -1.92 -0.41 -8.28
C PHE A 33 -1.03 -1.52 -7.72
N SER A 34 0.23 -1.55 -8.15
CA SER A 34 1.21 -2.53 -7.71
C SER A 34 1.64 -2.17 -6.28
N ALA A 35 0.78 -2.47 -5.32
CA ALA A 35 1.12 -2.38 -3.91
C ALA A 35 2.24 -3.39 -3.65
N ARG A 36 3.45 -2.88 -3.41
CA ARG A 36 4.58 -3.72 -2.98
C ARG A 36 4.21 -4.40 -1.66
N ARG A 37 4.81 -5.57 -1.38
CA ARG A 37 4.60 -6.33 -0.13
C ARG A 37 4.64 -5.45 1.13
N ARG A 38 5.57 -4.50 1.20
CA ARG A 38 5.69 -3.53 2.30
C ARG A 38 4.45 -2.66 2.51
N HIS A 39 3.76 -2.23 1.44
CA HIS A 39 2.56 -1.42 1.56
C HIS A 39 1.39 -2.27 2.09
N LEU A 40 1.29 -3.52 1.64
CA LEU A 40 0.29 -4.46 2.14
C LEU A 40 0.51 -4.78 3.63
N GLU A 41 1.76 -4.93 4.05
CA GLU A 41 2.11 -5.16 5.44
C GLU A 41 1.75 -3.97 6.33
N ALA A 42 2.09 -2.75 5.90
CA ALA A 42 1.70 -1.51 6.56
C ALA A 42 0.17 -1.37 6.70
N LEU A 43 -0.58 -1.65 5.64
CA LEU A 43 -2.06 -1.66 5.68
C LEU A 43 -2.60 -2.71 6.65
N ARG A 44 -2.00 -3.91 6.69
CA ARG A 44 -2.39 -4.98 7.61
C ARG A 44 -2.16 -4.56 9.07
N HIS A 45 -1.02 -3.95 9.37
CA HIS A 45 -0.72 -3.48 10.72
C HIS A 45 -1.66 -2.35 11.15
N ALA A 46 -1.95 -1.40 10.26
CA ALA A 46 -2.93 -0.35 10.52
C ALA A 46 -4.33 -0.92 10.80
N SER A 47 -4.77 -1.89 10.00
CA SER A 47 -6.07 -2.56 10.21
C SER A 47 -6.13 -3.27 11.56
N ALA A 48 -5.08 -3.99 11.95
CA ALA A 48 -5.04 -4.69 13.22
C ALA A 48 -5.10 -3.73 14.42
N ALA A 49 -4.37 -2.61 14.36
CA ALA A 49 -4.42 -1.58 15.40
C ALA A 49 -5.82 -0.94 15.49
N LEU A 50 -6.48 -0.66 14.36
CA LEU A 50 -7.84 -0.13 14.36
C LEU A 50 -8.87 -1.10 14.95
N GLU A 51 -8.77 -2.39 14.62
CA GLU A 51 -9.64 -3.42 15.20
C GLU A 51 -9.43 -3.55 16.71
N HIS A 52 -8.17 -3.53 17.14
CA HIS A 52 -7.81 -3.56 18.56
C HIS A 52 -8.34 -2.33 19.30
N GLY A 53 -8.07 -1.12 18.80
CA GLY A 53 -8.56 0.12 19.41
C GLY A 53 -10.08 0.21 19.47
N ARG A 54 -10.78 -0.28 18.43
CA ARG A 54 -12.24 -0.39 18.46
C ARG A 54 -12.71 -1.34 19.57
N ALA A 55 -12.04 -2.47 19.77
CA ALA A 55 -12.37 -3.38 20.86
C ALA A 55 -12.10 -2.72 22.24
N GLN A 56 -10.99 -2.01 22.41
CA GLN A 56 -10.66 -1.28 23.64
C GLN A 56 -11.73 -0.21 23.97
N LEU A 57 -12.17 0.55 22.96
CA LEU A 57 -13.22 1.55 23.13
C LEU A 57 -14.56 0.91 23.52
N THR A 58 -14.97 -0.13 22.77
CA THR A 58 -16.32 -0.70 22.90
C THR A 58 -16.48 -1.63 24.10
N LEU A 59 -15.44 -2.36 24.49
CA LEU A 59 -15.48 -3.32 25.59
C LEU A 59 -15.02 -2.73 26.92
N ALA A 60 -14.00 -1.87 26.89
CA ALA A 60 -13.38 -1.34 28.11
C ALA A 60 -13.63 0.16 28.33
N GLY A 61 -14.24 0.87 27.37
CA GLY A 61 -14.41 2.33 27.45
C GLY A 61 -13.08 3.08 27.49
N ALA A 62 -11.97 2.44 27.12
CA ALA A 62 -10.63 2.93 27.33
C ALA A 62 -10.19 3.86 26.17
N GLY A 63 -10.64 5.12 26.22
CA GLY A 63 -10.32 6.12 25.20
C GLY A 63 -8.81 6.41 25.06
N GLU A 64 -8.04 6.30 26.14
CA GLU A 64 -6.59 6.49 26.11
C GLU A 64 -5.85 5.37 25.35
N LEU A 65 -6.33 4.13 25.47
CA LEU A 65 -5.80 2.99 24.72
C LEU A 65 -6.16 3.09 23.23
N LEU A 66 -7.39 3.49 22.92
CA LEU A 66 -7.78 3.81 21.53
C LEU A 66 -6.86 4.88 20.93
N ALA A 67 -6.54 5.93 21.68
CA ALA A 67 -5.67 7.00 21.17
C ALA A 67 -4.27 6.48 20.82
N GLU A 68 -3.74 5.52 21.57
CA GLU A 68 -2.48 4.85 21.25
C GLU A 68 -2.59 3.96 20.02
N ASP A 69 -3.63 3.13 19.92
CA ASP A 69 -3.87 2.29 18.75
C ASP A 69 -4.03 3.12 17.46
N LEU A 70 -4.68 4.28 17.54
CA LEU A 70 -4.79 5.22 16.42
C LEU A 70 -3.43 5.82 16.03
N ARG A 71 -2.56 6.13 16.99
CA ARG A 71 -1.18 6.57 16.70
C ARG A 71 -0.40 5.49 15.96
N GLN A 72 -0.53 4.23 16.37
CA GLN A 72 0.15 3.11 15.71
C GLN A 72 -0.38 2.85 14.29
N ALA A 73 -1.70 2.97 14.10
CA ALA A 73 -2.32 2.89 12.78
C ALA A 73 -1.81 4.00 11.85
N GLN A 74 -1.76 5.24 12.35
CA GLN A 74 -1.21 6.38 11.61
C GLN A 74 0.26 6.17 11.23
N HIS A 75 1.09 5.70 12.17
CA HIS A 75 2.51 5.42 11.91
C HIS A 75 2.69 4.38 10.80
N SER A 76 1.94 3.27 10.88
CA SER A 76 1.97 2.22 9.86
C SER A 76 1.58 2.75 8.48
N LEU A 77 0.56 3.61 8.40
CA LEU A 77 0.17 4.25 7.13
C LEU A 77 1.22 5.24 6.62
N GLY A 78 1.91 5.94 7.53
CA GLY A 78 3.02 6.86 7.21
C GLY A 78 4.18 6.17 6.50
N GLU A 79 4.46 4.90 6.79
CA GLU A 79 5.48 4.11 6.07
C GLU A 79 5.18 3.94 4.57
N ILE A 80 3.91 4.10 4.16
CA ILE A 80 3.49 4.00 2.76
C ILE A 80 3.70 5.32 2.02
N THR A 81 3.35 6.44 2.66
CA THR A 81 3.37 7.78 2.05
C THR A 81 4.70 8.51 2.24
N GLY A 82 5.57 8.00 3.11
CA GLY A 82 6.65 8.78 3.72
C GLY A 82 6.14 9.47 4.99
N ALA A 83 7.03 9.63 5.98
CA ALA A 83 6.69 10.25 7.26
C ALA A 83 6.16 11.68 7.04
N PHE A 84 4.92 11.93 7.44
CA PHE A 84 4.35 13.27 7.49
C PHE A 84 4.81 13.92 8.80
N SER A 85 5.86 14.74 8.70
CA SER A 85 6.47 15.38 9.85
C SER A 85 5.61 16.54 10.37
N SER A 86 5.89 16.97 11.59
CA SER A 86 5.32 18.23 12.12
C SER A 86 5.63 19.41 11.19
N ASP A 87 6.79 19.40 10.52
CA ASP A 87 7.16 20.42 9.54
C ASP A 87 6.32 20.35 8.27
N ASP A 88 5.94 19.16 7.80
CA ASP A 88 5.02 19.00 6.66
C ASP A 88 3.62 19.52 7.02
N LEU A 89 3.19 19.30 8.26
CA LEU A 89 1.94 19.84 8.79
C LEU A 89 1.98 21.38 8.87
N LEU A 90 3.05 21.94 9.45
CA LEU A 90 3.23 23.39 9.55
C LEU A 90 3.33 24.01 8.15
N GLY A 91 4.11 23.41 7.26
CA GLY A 91 4.21 23.80 5.86
C GLY A 91 2.85 23.80 5.16
N ARG A 92 2.00 22.80 5.39
CA ARG A 92 0.63 22.74 4.87
C ARG A 92 -0.26 23.86 5.45
N ILE A 93 -0.25 24.06 6.76
CA ILE A 93 -1.04 25.10 7.45
C ILE A 93 -0.64 26.51 6.96
N PHE A 94 0.66 26.74 6.77
CA PHE A 94 1.19 28.04 6.34
C PHE A 94 1.31 28.20 4.82
N SER A 95 1.15 27.12 4.03
CA SER A 95 1.20 27.19 2.56
C SER A 95 0.12 28.08 1.95
N SER A 96 -1.00 28.27 2.65
CA SER A 96 -2.09 29.18 2.25
C SER A 96 -1.96 30.59 2.82
N PHE A 97 -0.99 30.85 3.70
CA PHE A 97 -0.69 32.20 4.16
C PHE A 97 0.30 32.83 3.19
N CYS A 98 -0.18 33.74 2.35
CA CYS A 98 0.70 34.61 1.57
C CYS A 98 1.59 35.39 2.55
N ILE A 99 2.86 35.00 2.68
CA ILE A 99 3.89 35.90 3.23
C ILE A 99 3.98 37.05 2.23
N GLY A 100 3.53 38.22 2.67
CA GLY A 100 3.23 39.38 1.83
C GLY A 100 4.21 39.60 0.68
N LYS A 101 3.65 39.63 -0.52
CA LYS A 101 4.02 40.60 -1.55
C LYS A 101 2.87 41.59 -1.69
#